data_AF-A0A920SEY0-F1
#
_entry.id   AF-A0A920SEY0-F1
#
_cell.length_a   1.000
_cell.length_b   1.000
_cell.length_c   1.000
_cell.angle_alpha   90.00
_cell.angle_beta   90.00
_cell.angle_gamma   90.00
#
_symmetry.space_group_name_H-M   'P 1'
#
loop_
_entity.id
_entity.type
_entity.pdbx_description
1 polymer ?
#
loop_
_entity_poly.entity_id
_entity_poly.type
_entity_poly.pdbx_seq_one_letter_code
_entity_poly.pdbx_strand_id
1 'polypeptide(L)'
;MPGLMALRAEFADSQPLAGARITGFLHMTIQTAVLIETLVALWGRRSAGPVAIFFQLRITPAAAVVCGPDGSPDDLPGVPVFAWKGETLEEYWWATQQILPVARGRGPQPDPRRWGDATMLVHKGAEYEAAGSVPSATEDDPEEWQVVIATLTASLTDDPQRWTRIAAGIRGVSEETTTGVHRPFTRCRRLANCGSRLST
;
A
#
# COMPACT_ATOMS: atom_id res chain seq x y z
N MET A 1 21.52 -10.32 -2.77
CA MET A 1 20.78 -10.81 -1.57
C MET A 1 20.37 -12.25 -1.84
N PRO A 2 21.08 -13.27 -1.30
CA PRO A 2 21.00 -14.64 -1.81
C PRO A 2 19.61 -15.27 -1.72
N GLY A 3 18.88 -15.08 -0.62
CA GLY A 3 17.51 -15.63 -0.47
C GLY A 3 16.53 -15.13 -1.55
N LEU A 4 16.60 -13.85 -1.94
CA LEU A 4 15.78 -13.33 -3.04
C LEU A 4 16.17 -13.93 -4.40
N MET A 5 17.47 -14.20 -4.63
CA MET A 5 17.93 -14.83 -5.87
C MET A 5 17.52 -16.31 -5.93
N ALA A 6 17.54 -17.01 -4.80
CA ALA A 6 17.03 -18.37 -4.69
C ALA A 6 15.53 -18.42 -5.03
N LEU A 7 14.72 -17.51 -4.45
CA LEU A 7 13.29 -17.40 -4.79
C LEU A 7 13.05 -17.10 -6.28
N ARG A 8 13.84 -16.19 -6.90
CA ARG A 8 13.76 -15.94 -8.36
C ARG A 8 14.03 -17.19 -9.19
N ALA A 9 14.92 -18.09 -8.75
CA ALA A 9 15.26 -19.31 -9.46
C ALA A 9 14.25 -20.45 -9.20
N GLU A 10 13.82 -20.62 -7.95
CA GLU A 10 12.88 -21.67 -7.51
C GLU A 10 11.48 -21.49 -8.12
N PHE A 11 11.01 -20.25 -8.22
CA PHE A 11 9.66 -19.93 -8.70
C PHE A 11 9.65 -19.36 -10.14
N ALA A 12 10.75 -19.53 -10.88
CA ALA A 12 10.93 -19.02 -12.24
C ALA A 12 9.87 -19.53 -13.24
N ASP A 13 9.56 -20.82 -13.22
CA ASP A 13 8.59 -21.43 -14.14
C ASP A 13 7.15 -21.37 -13.61
N SER A 14 6.97 -21.39 -12.29
CA SER A 14 5.66 -21.46 -11.64
C SER A 14 4.95 -20.11 -11.49
N GLN A 15 5.69 -19.00 -11.51
CA GLN A 15 5.17 -17.62 -11.57
C GLN A 15 4.00 -17.36 -10.60
N PRO A 16 4.19 -17.60 -9.29
CA PRO A 16 3.10 -17.68 -8.30
C PRO A 16 2.37 -16.35 -8.05
N LEU A 17 2.93 -15.22 -8.49
CA LEU A 17 2.31 -13.89 -8.38
C LEU A 17 1.56 -13.48 -9.65
N ALA A 18 1.45 -14.35 -10.66
CA ALA A 18 0.79 -14.04 -11.92
C ALA A 18 -0.66 -13.54 -11.75
N GLY A 19 -0.87 -12.24 -11.92
CA GLY A 19 -2.17 -11.58 -11.79
C GLY A 19 -2.53 -11.18 -10.34
N ALA A 20 -1.66 -11.42 -9.37
CA ALA A 20 -1.72 -10.77 -8.07
C ALA A 20 -1.21 -9.33 -8.21
N ARG A 21 -2.09 -8.34 -8.04
CA ARG A 21 -1.68 -6.92 -7.96
C ARG A 21 -0.93 -6.70 -6.65
N ILE A 22 0.04 -5.78 -6.56
CA ILE A 22 0.85 -5.63 -5.32
C ILE A 22 1.10 -4.16 -4.98
N THR A 23 0.34 -3.61 -4.03
CA THR A 23 0.68 -2.36 -3.34
C THR A 23 1.59 -2.64 -2.13
N GLY A 24 2.69 -1.89 -1.95
CA GLY A 24 3.60 -2.04 -0.80
C GLY A 24 4.08 -0.71 -0.20
N PHE A 25 4.45 -0.71 1.09
CA PHE A 25 4.69 0.53 1.87
C PHE A 25 6.13 0.63 2.41
N LEU A 26 7.12 0.36 1.54
CA LEU A 26 8.47 0.00 1.95
C LEU A 26 9.52 1.11 1.79
N HIS A 27 10.38 1.26 2.82
CA HIS A 27 11.57 2.12 2.79
C HIS A 27 12.30 1.99 1.45
N MET A 28 12.29 3.06 0.64
CA MET A 28 12.86 2.97 -0.71
C MET A 28 14.40 2.94 -0.65
N THR A 29 14.93 1.72 -0.71
CA THR A 29 16.34 1.37 -0.52
C THR A 29 16.80 0.42 -1.64
N ILE A 30 18.11 0.17 -1.73
CA ILE A 30 18.67 -0.80 -2.68
C ILE A 30 18.14 -2.22 -2.37
N GLN A 31 17.99 -2.55 -1.08
CA GLN A 31 17.42 -3.80 -0.61
C GLN A 31 15.96 -3.96 -1.05
N THR A 32 15.18 -2.88 -0.98
CA THR A 32 13.80 -2.83 -1.49
C THR A 32 13.78 -2.94 -3.02
N ALA A 33 14.65 -2.26 -3.77
CA ALA A 33 14.69 -2.38 -5.23
C ALA A 33 14.87 -3.84 -5.70
N VAL A 34 15.80 -4.58 -5.08
CA VAL A 34 16.02 -6.02 -5.38
C VAL A 34 14.81 -6.88 -4.98
N LEU A 35 14.03 -6.49 -3.96
CA LEU A 35 12.74 -7.12 -3.65
C LEU A 35 11.69 -6.82 -4.72
N ILE A 36 11.55 -5.56 -5.18
CA ILE A 36 10.56 -5.17 -6.20
C ILE A 36 10.80 -5.93 -7.50
N GLU A 37 12.03 -5.95 -7.99
CA GLU A 37 12.44 -6.79 -9.12
C GLU A 37 12.13 -8.28 -8.91
N THR A 38 12.24 -8.79 -7.67
CA THR A 38 11.90 -10.19 -7.35
C THR A 38 10.41 -10.44 -7.47
N LEU A 39 9.58 -9.53 -6.95
CA LEU A 39 8.12 -9.62 -7.09
C LEU A 39 7.70 -9.56 -8.58
N VAL A 40 8.32 -8.68 -9.38
CA VAL A 40 8.10 -8.60 -10.83
C VAL A 40 8.55 -9.89 -11.55
N ALA A 41 9.71 -10.44 -11.20
CA ALA A 41 10.25 -11.67 -11.79
C ALA A 41 9.40 -12.93 -11.49
N LEU A 42 8.63 -12.91 -10.39
CA LEU A 42 7.71 -13.98 -9.98
C LEU A 42 6.24 -13.75 -10.39
N TRP A 43 5.97 -12.66 -11.09
CA TRP A 43 4.67 -12.32 -11.68
C TRP A 43 4.62 -12.62 -13.18
N GLY A 44 5.73 -12.38 -13.89
CA GLY A 44 5.98 -12.94 -15.22
C GLY A 44 5.52 -12.08 -16.39
N ARG A 45 6.23 -12.23 -17.53
CA ARG A 45 6.20 -11.37 -18.74
C ARG A 45 4.83 -11.12 -19.42
N ARG A 46 3.74 -11.74 -18.98
CA ARG A 46 2.42 -11.68 -19.65
C ARG A 46 1.26 -11.14 -18.80
N SER A 47 1.49 -10.86 -17.51
CA SER A 47 0.40 -10.62 -16.56
C SER A 47 0.48 -9.27 -15.83
N ALA A 48 1.29 -8.33 -16.33
CA ALA A 48 1.60 -7.06 -15.68
C ALA A 48 0.33 -6.26 -15.30
N GLY A 49 0.06 -6.21 -14.00
CA GLY A 49 -0.69 -5.13 -13.37
C GLY A 49 0.29 -4.24 -12.58
N PRO A 50 -0.18 -3.12 -12.01
CA PRO A 50 0.68 -2.30 -11.18
C PRO A 50 1.10 -3.06 -9.91
N VAL A 51 2.40 -3.30 -9.78
CA VAL A 51 3.08 -3.06 -8.51
C VAL A 51 2.98 -1.55 -8.25
N ALA A 52 2.80 -1.11 -7.00
CA ALA A 52 2.92 0.30 -6.63
C ALA A 52 3.51 0.41 -5.22
N ILE A 53 4.71 1.00 -5.09
CA ILE A 53 5.46 0.95 -3.82
C ILE A 53 5.97 2.34 -3.40
N PHE A 54 5.82 2.64 -2.12
CA PHE A 54 6.11 3.96 -1.54
C PHE A 54 6.63 3.84 -0.10
N PHE A 55 7.76 4.48 0.21
CA PHE A 55 8.11 5.07 1.52
C PHE A 55 9.48 5.78 1.40
N GLN A 56 9.77 6.72 2.30
CA GLN A 56 11.09 7.37 2.42
C GLN A 56 12.30 6.42 2.38
N LEU A 57 13.35 6.85 1.65
CA LEU A 57 14.54 7.45 2.29
C LEU A 57 15.64 7.87 1.29
N ARG A 58 15.64 7.34 0.05
CA ARG A 58 16.70 7.60 -0.95
C ARG A 58 16.14 7.76 -2.36
N ILE A 59 16.63 8.78 -3.08
CA ILE A 59 16.22 9.12 -4.45
C ILE A 59 16.74 8.09 -5.47
N THR A 60 18.02 7.70 -5.38
CA THR A 60 18.66 6.83 -6.39
C THR A 60 17.97 5.47 -6.57
N PRO A 61 17.57 4.74 -5.50
CA PRO A 61 16.81 3.50 -5.66
C PRO A 61 15.41 3.70 -6.24
N ALA A 62 14.73 4.82 -5.93
CA ALA A 62 13.41 5.12 -6.49
C ALA A 62 13.50 5.27 -8.02
N ALA A 63 14.44 6.11 -8.49
CA ALA A 63 14.69 6.31 -9.93
C ALA A 63 15.04 4.99 -10.65
N ALA A 64 15.88 4.14 -10.04
CA ALA A 64 16.25 2.84 -10.60
C ALA A 64 15.05 1.87 -10.71
N VAL A 65 14.09 1.93 -9.80
CA VAL A 65 12.89 1.07 -9.83
C VAL A 65 11.86 1.54 -10.86
N VAL A 66 11.73 2.84 -11.07
CA VAL A 66 10.85 3.40 -12.13
C VAL A 66 11.48 3.19 -13.51
N CYS A 67 12.80 3.29 -13.62
CA CYS A 67 13.57 2.95 -14.83
C CYS A 67 13.49 1.44 -15.16
N GLY A 68 13.60 0.57 -14.14
CA GLY A 68 13.75 -0.87 -14.35
C GLY A 68 15.12 -1.26 -14.92
N PRO A 69 15.38 -2.57 -15.10
CA PRO A 69 16.70 -3.08 -15.49
C PRO A 69 17.05 -2.82 -16.98
N ASP A 70 16.04 -2.74 -17.85
CA ASP A 70 16.20 -2.63 -19.31
C ASP A 70 15.83 -1.21 -19.84
N GLY A 71 15.47 -0.27 -18.95
CA GLY A 71 14.95 1.05 -19.31
C GLY A 71 15.97 2.19 -19.36
N SER A 72 15.48 3.43 -19.46
CA SER A 72 16.27 4.67 -19.55
C SER A 72 15.51 5.86 -18.94
N PRO A 73 16.12 7.06 -18.80
CA PRO A 73 15.39 8.25 -18.33
C PRO A 73 14.18 8.64 -19.19
N ASP A 74 14.19 8.29 -20.48
CA ASP A 74 13.14 8.61 -21.46
C ASP A 74 12.14 7.46 -21.69
N ASP A 75 12.45 6.24 -21.21
CA ASP A 75 11.59 5.05 -21.27
C ASP A 75 11.63 4.31 -19.93
N LEU A 76 10.50 4.35 -19.21
CA LEU A 76 10.37 3.94 -17.81
C LEU A 76 9.46 2.70 -17.67
N PRO A 77 9.88 1.50 -18.16
CA PRO A 77 9.10 0.27 -18.10
C PRO A 77 9.05 -0.39 -16.71
N GLY A 78 9.58 0.29 -15.68
CA GLY A 78 9.64 -0.20 -14.31
C GLY A 78 8.34 -0.05 -13.53
N VAL A 79 8.47 0.07 -12.22
CA VAL A 79 7.34 0.08 -11.27
C VAL A 79 7.02 1.51 -10.83
N PRO A 80 5.73 1.92 -10.81
CA PRO A 80 5.29 3.17 -10.20
C PRO A 80 5.75 3.32 -8.73
N VAL A 81 6.54 4.36 -8.48
CA VAL A 81 7.03 4.77 -7.15
C VAL A 81 6.67 6.24 -6.94
N PHE A 82 6.10 6.57 -5.78
CA PHE A 82 5.60 7.90 -5.44
C PHE A 82 6.38 8.57 -4.29
N ALA A 83 7.68 8.28 -4.15
CA ALA A 83 8.49 8.68 -2.98
C ALA A 83 9.70 9.56 -3.35
N TRP A 84 9.89 10.68 -2.63
CA TRP A 84 11.04 11.59 -2.77
C TRP A 84 11.59 11.99 -1.41
N LYS A 85 12.92 12.17 -1.29
CA LYS A 85 13.54 12.47 0.00
C LYS A 85 13.13 13.86 0.50
N GLY A 86 12.51 13.92 1.68
CA GLY A 86 12.13 15.18 2.35
C GLY A 86 10.73 15.66 1.99
N GLU A 87 9.80 14.73 1.79
CA GLU A 87 8.37 15.01 1.59
C GLU A 87 7.72 15.65 2.83
N THR A 88 6.65 16.43 2.62
CA THR A 88 5.78 16.91 3.71
C THR A 88 4.77 15.84 4.14
N LEU A 89 4.01 16.10 5.22
CA LEU A 89 2.94 15.20 5.67
C LEU A 89 1.82 15.07 4.62
N GLU A 90 1.46 16.18 3.97
CA GLU A 90 0.46 16.21 2.89
C GLU A 90 0.93 15.40 1.68
N GLU A 91 2.22 15.52 1.32
CA GLU A 91 2.83 14.74 0.24
C GLU A 91 2.87 13.24 0.56
N TYR A 92 3.22 12.87 1.80
CA TYR A 92 3.19 11.49 2.30
C TYR A 92 1.78 10.86 2.23
N TRP A 93 0.77 11.58 2.71
CA TRP A 93 -0.61 11.10 2.66
C TRP A 93 -1.21 11.12 1.25
N TRP A 94 -0.83 12.07 0.40
CA TRP A 94 -1.12 12.04 -1.04
C TRP A 94 -0.53 10.80 -1.71
N ALA A 95 0.76 10.54 -1.55
CA ALA A 95 1.43 9.37 -2.15
C ALA A 95 0.82 8.04 -1.66
N THR A 96 0.40 8.00 -0.38
CA THR A 96 -0.33 6.87 0.22
C THR A 96 -1.68 6.62 -0.47
N GLN A 97 -2.38 7.64 -0.98
CA GLN A 97 -3.59 7.45 -1.80
C GLN A 97 -3.26 6.94 -3.22
N GLN A 98 -2.14 7.37 -3.80
CA GLN A 98 -1.78 7.05 -5.19
C GLN A 98 -1.36 5.59 -5.39
N ILE A 99 -0.71 4.99 -4.39
CA ILE A 99 -0.39 3.55 -4.39
C ILE A 99 -1.61 2.63 -4.20
N LEU A 100 -2.78 3.19 -3.87
CA LEU A 100 -4.06 2.47 -3.70
C LEU A 100 -5.07 2.86 -4.81
N PRO A 101 -4.80 2.54 -6.09
CA PRO A 101 -5.64 2.98 -7.20
C PRO A 101 -6.98 2.23 -7.25
N VAL A 102 -8.07 2.97 -7.44
CA VAL A 102 -9.43 2.44 -7.71
C VAL A 102 -9.49 1.90 -9.15
N ALA A 103 -8.81 0.79 -9.40
CA ALA A 103 -8.79 0.17 -10.71
C ALA A 103 -10.16 -0.44 -11.04
N ARG A 104 -10.81 0.10 -12.08
CA ARG A 104 -12.18 -0.23 -12.54
C ARG A 104 -12.48 -1.74 -12.43
N GLY A 105 -13.30 -2.09 -11.44
CA GLY A 105 -13.85 -3.44 -11.23
C GLY A 105 -12.98 -4.47 -10.50
N ARG A 106 -11.67 -4.22 -10.26
CA ARG A 106 -10.78 -5.16 -9.51
C ARG A 106 -9.68 -4.40 -8.76
N GLY A 107 -9.88 -4.18 -7.47
CA GLY A 107 -8.94 -3.45 -6.59
C GLY A 107 -7.55 -4.11 -6.47
N PRO A 108 -6.57 -3.40 -5.88
CA PRO A 108 -5.24 -3.95 -5.64
C PRO A 108 -5.27 -5.09 -4.60
N GLN A 109 -4.44 -6.11 -4.81
CA GLN A 109 -3.97 -6.97 -3.72
C GLN A 109 -2.61 -6.42 -3.23
N PRO A 110 -2.05 -6.90 -2.11
CA PRO A 110 -0.92 -6.15 -1.55
C PRO A 110 0.20 -6.88 -0.76
N ASP A 111 1.35 -6.21 -0.66
CA ASP A 111 2.50 -6.47 0.22
C ASP A 111 2.74 -5.24 1.15
N PRO A 112 1.71 -4.83 1.94
CA PRO A 112 1.52 -4.04 3.25
C PRO A 112 2.72 -4.61 4.38
N ARG A 113 4.05 -4.53 4.07
CA ARG A 113 5.12 -4.30 5.06
C ARG A 113 5.11 -2.82 5.48
N ARG A 114 5.06 -2.50 6.78
CA ARG A 114 4.78 -1.15 7.37
C ARG A 114 3.33 -0.72 7.19
N TRP A 115 2.41 -1.63 7.46
CA TRP A 115 1.00 -1.50 7.15
C TRP A 115 0.15 -0.86 8.23
N GLY A 116 0.77 -0.18 9.19
CA GLY A 116 0.05 0.60 10.19
C GLY A 116 -0.80 1.74 9.59
N ASP A 117 -0.33 2.38 8.52
CA ASP A 117 -0.82 3.69 8.09
C ASP A 117 -1.75 3.59 6.87
N ALA A 118 -1.31 2.94 5.79
CA ALA A 118 -2.18 2.66 4.64
C ALA A 118 -3.41 1.80 5.02
N THR A 119 -3.27 0.82 5.92
CA THR A 119 -4.41 0.03 6.42
C THR A 119 -5.32 0.85 7.34
N MET A 120 -4.76 1.79 8.11
CA MET A 120 -5.55 2.74 8.89
C MET A 120 -6.38 3.64 7.95
N LEU A 121 -5.75 4.20 6.91
CA LEU A 121 -6.40 5.07 5.91
C LEU A 121 -7.54 4.34 5.17
N VAL A 122 -7.31 3.10 4.69
CA VAL A 122 -8.37 2.29 4.04
C VAL A 122 -9.53 2.02 4.98
N HIS A 123 -9.26 1.62 6.22
CA HIS A 123 -10.33 1.36 7.18
C HIS A 123 -11.07 2.64 7.61
N LYS A 124 -10.36 3.76 7.82
CA LYS A 124 -10.97 5.03 8.23
C LYS A 124 -11.75 5.69 7.09
N GLY A 125 -11.24 5.63 5.87
CA GLY A 125 -12.00 6.01 4.68
C GLY A 125 -13.30 5.22 4.56
N ALA A 126 -13.25 3.88 4.66
CA ALA A 126 -14.46 3.06 4.60
C ALA A 126 -15.42 3.30 5.80
N GLU A 127 -14.89 3.56 7.00
CA GLU A 127 -15.67 3.93 8.19
C GLU A 127 -16.42 5.27 7.99
N TYR A 128 -15.77 6.26 7.38
CA TYR A 128 -16.33 7.59 7.15
C TYR A 128 -17.21 7.69 5.89
N GLU A 129 -16.94 6.89 4.84
CA GLU A 129 -17.85 6.67 3.71
C GLU A 129 -19.16 6.03 4.18
N ALA A 130 -19.10 5.01 5.03
CA ALA A 130 -20.27 4.38 5.61
C ALA A 130 -21.07 5.30 6.57
N ALA A 131 -20.39 6.27 7.20
CA ALA A 131 -21.01 7.32 8.01
C ALA A 131 -21.53 8.51 7.18
N GLY A 132 -21.14 8.62 5.90
CA GLY A 132 -21.43 9.77 5.04
C GLY A 132 -20.71 11.07 5.41
N SER A 133 -19.75 11.03 6.34
CA SER A 133 -19.06 12.21 6.86
C SER A 133 -17.72 11.85 7.53
N VAL A 134 -16.72 12.70 7.34
CA VAL A 134 -15.45 12.65 8.11
C VAL A 134 -15.58 13.51 9.37
N PRO A 135 -15.18 13.03 10.57
CA PRO A 135 -15.13 13.86 11.77
C PRO A 135 -14.09 14.98 11.65
N SER A 136 -14.41 16.19 12.10
CA SER A 136 -13.42 17.27 12.24
C SER A 136 -12.33 16.89 13.25
N ALA A 137 -11.07 17.23 12.94
CA ALA A 137 -9.98 17.21 13.91
C ALA A 137 -10.10 18.42 14.87
N THR A 138 -9.48 18.32 16.05
CA THR A 138 -9.36 19.44 17.01
C THR A 138 -7.95 20.04 17.01
N GLU A 139 -7.77 21.18 17.69
CA GLU A 139 -6.44 21.78 17.90
C GLU A 139 -5.54 20.92 18.81
N ASP A 140 -6.13 20.03 19.63
CA ASP A 140 -5.42 19.04 20.46
C ASP A 140 -4.97 17.79 19.67
N ASP A 141 -5.48 17.57 18.46
CA ASP A 141 -5.10 16.41 17.63
C ASP A 141 -3.70 16.59 17.03
N PRO A 142 -2.90 15.51 16.90
CA PRO A 142 -1.59 15.57 16.24
C PRO A 142 -1.68 16.10 14.80
N GLU A 143 -0.69 16.91 14.40
CA GLU A 143 -0.55 17.48 13.05
C GLU A 143 -0.77 16.44 11.92
N GLU A 144 -0.14 15.26 12.05
CA GLU A 144 -0.33 14.13 11.13
C GLU A 144 -1.79 13.69 11.01
N TRP A 145 -2.55 13.68 12.12
CA TRP A 145 -3.97 13.30 12.13
C TRP A 145 -4.85 14.39 11.51
N GLN A 146 -4.53 15.67 11.71
CA GLN A 146 -5.20 16.78 11.03
C GLN A 146 -5.06 16.63 9.50
N VAL A 147 -3.86 16.27 9.01
CA VAL A 147 -3.61 15.98 7.59
C VAL A 147 -4.35 14.71 7.11
N VAL A 148 -4.44 13.65 7.92
CA VAL A 148 -5.28 12.46 7.60
C VAL A 148 -6.75 12.83 7.46
N ILE A 149 -7.29 13.64 8.37
CA ILE A 149 -8.69 14.09 8.32
C ILE A 149 -8.95 14.98 7.09
N ALA A 150 -8.05 15.92 6.77
CA ALA A 150 -8.14 16.71 5.55
C ALA A 150 -8.08 15.83 4.28
N THR A 151 -7.16 14.87 4.25
CA THR A 151 -6.99 13.89 3.16
C THR A 151 -8.27 13.08 2.94
N LEU A 152 -8.85 12.51 4.00
CA LEU A 152 -10.09 11.73 3.91
C LEU A 152 -11.31 12.59 3.56
N THR A 153 -11.36 13.85 4.00
CA THR A 153 -12.46 14.78 3.67
C THR A 153 -12.46 15.14 2.18
N ALA A 154 -11.29 15.45 1.62
CA ALA A 154 -11.13 15.64 0.17
C ALA A 154 -11.49 14.36 -0.60
N SER A 155 -11.01 13.20 -0.13
CA SER A 155 -11.28 11.89 -0.74
C SER A 155 -12.78 11.53 -0.78
N LEU A 156 -13.51 11.78 0.31
CA LEU A 156 -14.97 11.58 0.41
C LEU A 156 -15.74 12.50 -0.57
N THR A 157 -15.18 13.67 -0.87
CA THR A 157 -15.78 14.66 -1.79
C THR A 157 -15.55 14.28 -3.28
N ASP A 158 -14.39 13.69 -3.58
CA ASP A 158 -14.01 13.22 -4.93
C ASP A 158 -14.71 11.89 -5.31
N ASP A 159 -14.67 10.90 -4.41
CA ASP A 159 -15.24 9.57 -4.63
C ASP A 159 -15.73 8.96 -3.29
N PRO A 160 -17.03 9.11 -2.92
CA PRO A 160 -17.57 8.66 -1.64
C PRO A 160 -17.72 7.13 -1.51
N GLN A 161 -17.10 6.36 -2.40
CA GLN A 161 -17.04 4.90 -2.40
C GLN A 161 -15.64 4.37 -2.76
N ARG A 162 -14.60 5.23 -2.74
CA ARG A 162 -13.20 4.90 -3.01
C ARG A 162 -12.70 3.80 -2.09
N TRP A 163 -12.78 4.05 -0.78
CA TRP A 163 -12.19 3.23 0.26
C TRP A 163 -12.97 1.95 0.49
N THR A 164 -14.30 2.00 0.37
CA THR A 164 -15.18 0.82 0.37
C THR A 164 -14.80 -0.13 -0.77
N ARG A 165 -14.56 0.38 -1.99
CA ARG A 165 -14.12 -0.44 -3.13
C ARG A 165 -12.69 -0.95 -3.00
N ILE A 166 -11.77 -0.18 -2.42
CA ILE A 166 -10.39 -0.62 -2.13
C ILE A 166 -10.41 -1.74 -1.08
N ALA A 167 -11.13 -1.55 0.03
CA ALA A 167 -11.27 -2.54 1.10
C ALA A 167 -11.85 -3.87 0.60
N ALA A 168 -12.89 -3.83 -0.24
CA ALA A 168 -13.48 -5.02 -0.85
C ALA A 168 -12.56 -5.73 -1.88
N GLY A 169 -11.50 -5.08 -2.35
CA GLY A 169 -10.50 -5.66 -3.26
C GLY A 169 -9.34 -6.37 -2.58
N ILE A 170 -9.06 -6.05 -1.31
CA ILE A 170 -7.90 -6.57 -0.56
C ILE A 170 -8.16 -8.03 -0.14
N ARG A 171 -7.22 -8.92 -0.48
CA ARG A 171 -7.29 -10.36 -0.14
C ARG A 171 -6.48 -10.78 1.09
N GLY A 172 -5.52 -9.97 1.53
CA GLY A 172 -4.55 -10.34 2.56
C GLY A 172 -3.55 -9.20 2.81
N VAL A 173 -2.72 -9.36 3.84
CA VAL A 173 -1.78 -8.36 4.37
C VAL A 173 -0.56 -9.13 4.92
N SER A 174 0.66 -8.67 4.64
CA SER A 174 1.92 -9.36 5.00
C SER A 174 2.91 -8.39 5.64
N GLU A 175 2.88 -8.30 6.97
CA GLU A 175 3.62 -7.29 7.75
C GLU A 175 5.06 -7.71 8.10
N GLU A 176 5.96 -6.72 8.18
CA GLU A 176 7.40 -6.86 8.45
C GLU A 176 7.79 -6.38 9.87
N THR A 177 7.09 -5.38 10.40
CA THR A 177 7.49 -4.64 11.60
C THR A 177 6.67 -5.04 12.83
N THR A 178 7.31 -5.21 13.98
CA THR A 178 6.62 -5.56 15.24
C THR A 178 5.52 -4.56 15.61
N THR A 179 5.77 -3.26 15.43
CA THR A 179 4.78 -2.18 15.61
C THR A 179 3.60 -2.33 14.66
N GLY A 180 3.89 -2.66 13.39
CA GLY A 180 2.88 -2.96 12.38
C GLY A 180 2.05 -4.21 12.72
N VAL A 181 2.62 -5.24 13.35
CA VAL A 181 1.89 -6.43 13.80
C VAL A 181 0.94 -6.10 14.97
N HIS A 182 1.36 -5.26 15.91
CA HIS A 182 0.55 -4.92 17.09
C HIS A 182 -0.74 -4.15 16.74
N ARG A 183 -0.74 -3.29 15.70
CA ARG A 183 -1.92 -2.50 15.30
C ARG A 183 -3.11 -3.38 14.84
N PRO A 184 -2.97 -4.30 13.84
CA PRO A 184 -4.02 -5.26 13.47
C PRO A 184 -4.39 -6.22 14.59
N PHE A 185 -3.43 -6.76 15.36
CA PHE A 185 -3.73 -7.74 16.41
C PHE A 185 -4.67 -7.17 17.48
N THR A 186 -4.51 -5.89 17.80
CA THR A 186 -5.40 -5.14 18.72
C THR A 186 -6.82 -4.97 18.15
N ARG A 187 -6.96 -4.77 16.83
CA ARG A 187 -8.28 -4.73 16.15
C ARG A 187 -8.92 -6.11 16.03
N CYS A 188 -8.18 -7.16 15.66
CA CYS A 188 -8.68 -8.53 15.60
C CYS A 188 -9.22 -9.01 16.96
N ARG A 189 -8.55 -8.67 18.08
CA ARG A 189 -9.08 -8.95 19.42
C ARG A 189 -10.38 -8.21 19.75
N ARG A 190 -10.57 -6.97 19.26
CA ARG A 190 -11.84 -6.25 19.43
C ARG A 190 -12.96 -6.89 18.60
N LEU A 191 -12.70 -7.26 17.35
CA LEU A 191 -13.68 -7.95 16.50
C LEU A 191 -14.09 -9.32 17.05
N ALA A 192 -13.12 -10.12 17.52
CA ALA A 192 -13.40 -11.40 18.19
C ALA A 192 -14.29 -11.23 19.44
N ASN A 193 -14.06 -10.18 20.24
CA ASN A 193 -14.87 -9.86 21.42
C ASN A 193 -16.25 -9.24 21.10
N CYS A 194 -16.49 -8.77 19.86
CA CYS A 194 -17.81 -8.33 19.41
C CYS A 194 -18.69 -9.49 18.90
N GLY A 195 -18.11 -10.64 18.53
CA GLY A 195 -18.82 -11.79 17.97
C GLY A 195 -19.74 -12.56 18.94
N SER A 196 -19.87 -12.13 20.19
CA SER A 196 -20.57 -12.86 21.26
C SER A 196 -21.91 -12.24 21.71
N ARG A 197 -22.48 -11.32 20.92
CA ARG A 197 -23.76 -10.64 21.26
C ARG A 197 -24.80 -10.58 20.12
N LEU A 198 -24.72 -11.47 19.12
CA LEU A 198 -25.72 -11.58 18.04
C LEU A 198 -26.10 -13.03 17.72
N SER A 199 -26.58 -13.77 18.72
CA SER A 199 -27.59 -14.81 18.54
C SER A 199 -28.49 -14.87 19.77
N THR A 200 -29.72 -15.36 19.57
CA THR A 200 -30.63 -15.83 20.63
C THR A 200 -30.05 -16.99 21.42
#